data_AF-A0A1Q7M3M2-F1
#
_entry.id   AF-A0A1Q7M3M2-F1
#
_cell.length_a   1.000
_cell.length_b   1.000
_cell.length_c   1.000
_cell.angle_alpha   90.00
_cell.angle_beta   90.00
_cell.angle_gamma   90.00
#
_symmetry.space_group_name_H-M   'P 1'
#
loop_
_entity.id
_entity.type
_entity.pdbx_description
1 polymer ?
#
loop_
_entity_poly.entity_id
_entity_poly.type
_entity_poly.pdbx_seq_one_letter_code
_entity_poly.pdbx_strand_id
1 'polypeptide(L)'
;MCGKTALEAVRVAIRDPIPKNGPLLDPKTIVGIPERLRKDQALFSETGGLHAAGLFDAAGQLSSLREDIGRHNAVDKVVGEAFLAGRTPLAKTVLAVSGRSSFEILQKAAVAGIPFVIAVGAPSSLAVAIAEEFGMTLVGFARGDRFNIYAGRDRIVNLAG
;
A
#
# COMPACT_ATOMS: atom_id res chain seq x y z
N MET A 1 1.79 11.19 -19.78
CA MET A 1 0.46 10.64 -19.39
C MET A 1 -0.37 11.75 -18.77
N CYS A 2 -1.57 12.01 -19.29
CA CYS A 2 -2.50 12.98 -18.69
C CYS A 2 -3.17 12.35 -17.46
N GLY A 3 -3.28 13.09 -16.35
CA GLY A 3 -3.85 12.57 -15.10
C GLY A 3 -5.31 12.09 -15.22
N LYS A 4 -6.10 12.71 -16.10
CA LYS A 4 -7.51 12.32 -16.33
C LYS A 4 -7.65 10.93 -16.96
N THR A 5 -6.87 10.64 -18.00
CA THR A 5 -6.87 9.32 -18.65
C THR A 5 -6.46 8.21 -17.68
N ALA A 6 -5.51 8.52 -16.80
CA ALA A 6 -5.05 7.60 -15.76
C ALA A 6 -6.17 7.27 -14.75
N LEU A 7 -6.92 8.26 -14.25
CA LEU A 7 -8.03 8.03 -13.32
C LEU A 7 -9.17 7.23 -13.96
N GLU A 8 -9.54 7.56 -15.20
CA GLU A 8 -10.57 6.81 -15.94
C GLU A 8 -10.19 5.34 -16.13
N ALA A 9 -8.92 5.05 -16.43
CA ALA A 9 -8.44 3.67 -16.52
C ALA A 9 -8.60 2.91 -15.19
N VAL A 10 -8.44 3.58 -14.04
CA VAL A 10 -8.69 2.95 -12.74
C VAL A 10 -10.19 2.75 -12.51
N ARG A 11 -11.03 3.74 -12.84
CA ARG A 11 -12.50 3.63 -12.68
C ARG A 11 -13.06 2.41 -13.41
N VAL A 12 -12.61 2.16 -14.64
CA VAL A 12 -13.05 1.02 -15.45
C VAL A 12 -12.56 -0.32 -14.88
N ALA A 13 -11.41 -0.33 -14.20
CA ALA A 13 -10.80 -1.55 -13.68
C ALA A 13 -11.32 -1.97 -12.30
N ILE A 14 -11.81 -1.03 -11.49
CA ILE A 14 -12.39 -1.31 -10.17
C ILE A 14 -13.80 -1.87 -10.34
N ARG A 15 -14.02 -3.07 -9.79
CA ARG A 15 -15.33 -3.72 -9.77
C ARG A 15 -16.20 -3.26 -8.59
N ASP A 16 -15.58 -3.20 -7.41
CA ASP A 16 -16.26 -2.86 -6.16
C ASP A 16 -15.63 -1.61 -5.53
N PRO A 17 -16.44 -0.68 -4.98
CA PRO A 17 -15.91 0.47 -4.27
C PRO A 17 -15.02 0.08 -3.09
N ILE A 18 -13.96 0.85 -2.86
CA ILE A 18 -13.12 0.68 -1.66
C ILE A 18 -13.99 0.91 -0.41
N PRO A 19 -14.02 -0.05 0.54
CA PRO A 19 -14.91 0.06 1.68
C PRO A 19 -14.50 1.21 2.60
N LYS A 20 -15.51 1.95 3.07
CA LYS A 20 -15.31 2.98 4.11
C LYS A 20 -14.84 2.36 5.43
N ASN A 21 -15.36 1.18 5.77
CA ASN A 21 -15.03 0.44 6.99
C ASN A 21 -13.75 -0.42 6.83
N GLY A 22 -12.70 0.17 6.25
CA GLY A 22 -11.39 -0.45 6.11
C GLY A 22 -10.62 -0.55 7.45
N PRO A 23 -9.37 -1.05 7.44
CA PRO A 23 -8.56 -1.15 8.64
C PRO A 23 -8.29 0.26 9.21
N LEU A 24 -8.42 0.37 10.53
CA LEU A 24 -8.07 1.57 11.30
C LEU A 24 -6.72 1.32 11.96
N LEU A 25 -5.76 2.21 11.74
CA LEU A 25 -4.41 2.06 12.27
C LEU A 25 -4.08 3.21 13.22
N ASP A 26 -3.37 2.91 14.30
CA ASP A 26 -2.72 3.93 15.11
C ASP A 26 -1.35 4.32 14.50
N PRO A 27 -0.80 5.51 14.85
CA PRO A 27 0.51 5.94 14.39
C PRO A 27 1.63 4.93 14.68
N LYS A 28 1.57 4.24 15.83
CA LYS A 28 2.59 3.26 16.25
C LYS A 28 2.64 2.06 15.31
N THR A 29 1.49 1.61 14.84
CA THR A 29 1.34 0.51 13.90
C THR A 29 1.87 0.93 12.53
N ILE A 30 1.51 2.15 12.07
CA ILE A 30 1.99 2.69 10.79
C ILE A 30 3.52 2.74 10.74
N VAL A 31 4.17 3.25 11.79
CA VAL A 31 5.65 3.35 11.83
C VAL A 31 6.33 1.99 12.03
N GLY A 32 5.66 1.02 12.66
CA GLY A 32 6.18 -0.32 12.86
C GLY A 32 6.16 -1.21 11.60
N ILE A 33 5.22 -0.97 10.68
CA ILE A 33 5.03 -1.80 9.47
C ILE A 33 6.27 -1.79 8.55
N PRO A 34 6.87 -0.64 8.18
CA PRO A 34 8.09 -0.62 7.35
C PRO A 34 9.24 -1.45 7.92
N GLU A 35 9.47 -1.39 9.23
CA GLU A 35 10.53 -2.17 9.88
C GLU A 35 10.22 -3.66 9.90
N ARG A 36 8.96 -4.05 10.09
CA ARG A 36 8.53 -5.45 9.95
C ARG A 36 8.75 -5.97 8.52
N LEU A 37 8.32 -5.18 7.53
CA LEU A 37 8.53 -5.49 6.12
C LEU A 37 10.01 -5.73 5.80
N ARG A 38 10.89 -4.87 6.34
CA ARG A 38 12.34 -4.98 6.15
C ARG A 38 12.95 -6.19 6.84
N LYS A 39 12.52 -6.50 8.08
CA LYS A 39 13.03 -7.64 8.86
C LYS A 39 12.75 -8.98 8.19
N ASP A 40 11.59 -9.10 7.56
CA ASP A 40 11.17 -10.33 6.89
C ASP A 40 11.71 -10.42 5.44
N GLN A 41 12.47 -9.42 4.98
CA GLN A 41 13.06 -9.34 3.65
C GLN A 41 14.39 -10.10 3.57
N ALA A 42 14.32 -11.42 3.46
CA ALA A 42 15.48 -12.31 3.47
C ALA A 42 16.50 -11.99 2.35
N LEU A 43 16.05 -11.83 1.10
CA LEU A 43 16.96 -11.68 -0.06
C LEU A 43 17.58 -10.29 -0.16
N PHE A 44 16.92 -9.25 0.36
CA PHE A 44 17.51 -7.92 0.44
C PHE A 44 18.69 -7.83 1.39
N SER A 45 18.65 -8.59 2.49
CA SER A 45 19.77 -8.63 3.44
C SER A 45 21.03 -9.18 2.78
N GLU A 46 20.88 -10.01 1.74
CA GLU A 46 21.98 -10.61 0.99
C GLU A 46 22.44 -9.76 -0.22
N THR A 47 21.52 -9.01 -0.85
CA THR A 47 21.79 -8.38 -2.16
C THR A 47 21.69 -6.85 -2.17
N GLY A 48 20.95 -6.25 -1.24
CA GLY A 48 20.63 -4.81 -1.20
C GLY A 48 19.85 -4.27 -2.40
N GLY A 49 19.49 -5.10 -3.38
CA GLY A 49 19.02 -4.68 -4.70
C GLY A 49 17.54 -4.92 -4.97
N LEU A 50 16.78 -5.42 -3.98
CA LEU A 50 15.38 -5.82 -4.17
C LEU A 50 14.39 -4.88 -3.47
N HIS A 51 13.25 -4.68 -4.12
CA HIS A 51 12.07 -4.11 -3.49
C HIS A 51 11.19 -5.19 -2.87
N ALA A 52 10.42 -4.79 -1.85
CA ALA A 52 9.45 -5.64 -1.18
C ALA A 52 8.08 -4.99 -1.18
N ALA A 53 7.05 -5.83 -1.29
CA ALA A 53 5.66 -5.49 -1.03
C ALA A 53 5.07 -6.51 -0.05
N GLY A 54 4.35 -6.03 0.96
CA GLY A 54 3.75 -6.87 1.98
C GLY A 54 2.30 -6.51 2.26
N LEU A 55 1.49 -7.52 2.57
CA LEU A 55 0.10 -7.37 3.01
C LEU A 55 0.02 -7.57 4.52
N PHE A 56 -0.48 -6.55 5.21
CA PHE A 56 -0.65 -6.54 6.66
C PHE A 56 -2.12 -6.45 7.04
N ASP A 57 -2.45 -6.86 8.27
CA ASP A 57 -3.73 -6.53 8.90
C ASP A 57 -3.67 -5.20 9.68
N ALA A 58 -4.78 -4.82 10.32
CA ALA A 58 -4.89 -3.61 11.13
C ALA A 58 -4.00 -3.62 12.39
N ALA A 59 -3.55 -4.80 12.85
CA ALA A 59 -2.64 -4.95 13.98
C ALA A 59 -1.16 -4.94 13.54
N GLY A 60 -0.88 -4.72 12.25
CA GLY A 60 0.46 -4.73 11.69
C GLY A 60 1.08 -6.13 11.61
N GLN A 61 0.27 -7.19 11.59
CA GLN A 61 0.74 -8.56 11.35
C GLN A 61 0.89 -8.81 9.85
N LEU A 62 2.04 -9.36 9.46
CA LEU A 62 2.35 -9.67 8.07
C LEU A 62 1.66 -10.98 7.65
N SER A 63 0.88 -10.92 6.58
CA SER A 63 0.17 -12.07 6.01
C SER A 63 0.78 -12.59 4.70
N SER A 64 1.49 -11.75 3.95
CA SER A 64 2.20 -12.13 2.73
C SER A 64 3.29 -11.10 2.44
N LEU A 65 4.43 -11.58 1.93
CA LEU A 65 5.58 -10.77 1.52
C LEU A 65 6.11 -11.28 0.19
N ARG A 66 6.38 -10.37 -0.75
CA ARG A 66 7.02 -10.70 -2.02
C ARG A 66 8.10 -9.69 -2.36
N GLU A 67 9.19 -10.22 -2.90
CA GLU A 67 10.35 -9.45 -3.34
C GLU A 67 10.51 -9.50 -4.86
N ASP A 68 11.04 -8.41 -5.42
CA ASP A 68 11.44 -8.33 -6.82
C ASP A 68 12.41 -7.17 -7.06
N ILE A 69 13.19 -7.22 -8.13
CA ILE A 69 14.02 -6.09 -8.59
C ILE A 69 13.12 -4.88 -8.90
N GLY A 70 11.94 -5.10 -9.46
CA GLY A 70 10.94 -4.07 -9.71
C GLY A 70 9.91 -3.96 -8.59
N ARG A 71 9.77 -2.77 -7.99
CA ARG A 71 8.73 -2.50 -6.97
C ARG A 71 7.32 -2.84 -7.44
N HIS A 72 7.03 -2.65 -8.72
CA HIS A 72 5.74 -2.95 -9.32
C HIS A 72 5.47 -4.45 -9.39
N ASN A 73 6.50 -5.22 -9.71
CA ASN A 73 6.44 -6.68 -9.76
C ASN A 73 6.30 -7.27 -8.35
N ALA A 74 6.95 -6.68 -7.34
CA ALA A 74 6.74 -7.08 -5.95
C ALA A 74 5.26 -6.95 -5.55
N VAL A 75 4.60 -5.85 -5.94
CA VAL A 75 3.16 -5.67 -5.74
C VAL A 75 2.34 -6.69 -6.54
N ASP A 76 2.67 -6.92 -7.82
CA ASP A 76 1.96 -7.93 -8.63
C ASP A 76 2.06 -9.32 -8.01
N LYS A 77 3.22 -9.70 -7.49
CA LYS A 77 3.40 -10.99 -6.84
C LYS A 77 2.57 -11.10 -5.56
N VAL A 78 2.52 -10.07 -4.72
CA VAL A 78 1.79 -10.14 -3.44
C VAL A 78 0.28 -10.14 -3.67
N VAL A 79 -0.21 -9.33 -4.61
CA VAL A 79 -1.62 -9.29 -5.00
C VAL A 79 -2.01 -10.56 -5.75
N GLY A 80 -1.19 -11.00 -6.70
CA GLY A 80 -1.41 -12.20 -7.49
C GLY A 80 -1.44 -13.46 -6.65
N GLU A 81 -0.57 -13.58 -5.65
CA GLU A 81 -0.62 -14.68 -4.69
C GLU A 81 -1.93 -14.69 -3.90
N ALA A 82 -2.39 -13.54 -3.39
CA ALA A 82 -3.66 -13.46 -2.68
C ALA A 82 -4.86 -13.78 -3.59
N PHE A 83 -4.83 -13.35 -4.86
CA PHE A 83 -5.83 -13.69 -5.86
C PHE A 83 -5.88 -15.20 -6.13
N LEU A 84 -4.74 -15.83 -6.39
CA LEU A 84 -4.65 -17.28 -6.61
C LEU A 84 -5.08 -18.09 -5.39
N ALA A 85 -4.90 -17.54 -4.19
CA ALA A 85 -5.37 -18.13 -2.93
C ALA A 85 -6.86 -17.85 -2.63
N GLY A 86 -7.60 -17.17 -3.51
CA GLY A 86 -9.03 -16.85 -3.30
C GLY A 86 -9.28 -15.85 -2.17
N ARG A 87 -8.31 -14.99 -1.83
CA ARG A 87 -8.39 -14.02 -0.72
C ARG A 87 -8.81 -12.61 -1.14
N THR A 88 -9.11 -12.39 -2.42
CA THR A 88 -9.61 -11.11 -2.94
C THR A 88 -11.14 -11.00 -2.81
N PRO A 89 -11.71 -9.82 -2.53
CA PRO A 89 -11.03 -8.52 -2.42
C PRO A 89 -10.26 -8.36 -1.10
N LEU A 90 -9.17 -7.60 -1.14
CA LEU A 90 -8.26 -7.35 -0.02
C LEU A 90 -8.73 -6.20 0.90
N ALA A 91 -10.05 -6.12 1.10
CA ALA A 91 -10.76 -5.02 1.78
C ALA A 91 -10.31 -4.72 3.22
N LYS A 92 -9.65 -5.67 3.89
CA LYS A 92 -9.22 -5.57 5.29
C LYS A 92 -7.71 -5.47 5.46
N THR A 93 -6.96 -5.29 4.38
CA THR A 93 -5.50 -5.31 4.41
C THR A 93 -4.90 -3.93 4.23
N VAL A 94 -3.63 -3.84 4.62
CA VAL A 94 -2.74 -2.72 4.39
C VAL A 94 -1.62 -3.18 3.47
N LEU A 95 -1.39 -2.50 2.36
CA LEU A 95 -0.25 -2.74 1.49
C LEU A 95 0.93 -1.87 1.96
N ALA A 96 2.05 -2.48 2.29
CA ALA A 96 3.30 -1.76 2.51
C ALA A 96 4.27 -2.00 1.34
N VAL A 97 4.94 -0.95 0.87
CA VAL A 97 5.98 -1.03 -0.17
C VAL A 97 7.29 -0.39 0.30
N SER A 98 8.42 -1.05 0.03
CA SER A 98 9.75 -0.56 0.45
C SER A 98 10.29 0.61 -0.40
N GLY A 99 9.59 0.94 -1.51
CA GLY A 99 9.97 2.01 -2.42
C GLY A 99 9.03 3.21 -2.40
N ARG A 100 9.05 3.99 -3.48
CA ARG A 100 8.08 5.06 -3.78
C ARG A 100 6.76 4.47 -4.24
N SER A 101 5.64 5.11 -3.92
CA SER A 101 4.32 4.75 -4.46
C SER A 101 3.99 5.56 -5.71
N SER A 102 4.01 4.89 -6.87
CA SER A 102 3.60 5.46 -8.16
C SER A 102 2.09 5.31 -8.37
N PHE A 103 1.58 5.98 -9.43
CA PHE A 103 0.23 5.75 -9.96
C PHE A 103 -0.09 4.26 -10.10
N GLU A 104 0.79 3.49 -10.73
CA GLU A 104 0.56 2.07 -11.00
C GLU A 104 0.46 1.22 -9.73
N ILE A 105 1.21 1.56 -8.67
CA ILE A 105 1.10 0.88 -7.37
C ILE A 105 -0.28 1.13 -6.76
N LEU A 106 -0.73 2.39 -6.77
CA LEU A 106 -2.05 2.75 -6.23
C LEU A 106 -3.18 2.17 -7.07
N GLN A 107 -3.05 2.14 -8.40
CA GLN A 107 -4.00 1.49 -9.29
C GLN A 107 -4.14 -0.01 -8.96
N LYS A 108 -3.02 -0.73 -8.82
CA LYS A 108 -3.04 -2.17 -8.47
C LYS A 108 -3.67 -2.40 -7.10
N ALA A 109 -3.33 -1.57 -6.12
CA ALA A 109 -3.94 -1.63 -4.80
C ALA A 109 -5.45 -1.39 -4.84
N ALA A 110 -5.90 -0.38 -5.60
CA ALA A 110 -7.31 -0.05 -5.74
C ALA A 110 -8.09 -1.18 -6.44
N VAL A 111 -7.55 -1.72 -7.55
CA VAL A 111 -8.14 -2.86 -8.27
C VAL A 111 -8.22 -4.11 -7.39
N ALA A 112 -7.23 -4.33 -6.52
CA ALA A 112 -7.22 -5.43 -5.56
C ALA A 112 -8.16 -5.21 -4.35
N GLY A 113 -8.79 -4.03 -4.24
CA GLY A 113 -9.68 -3.66 -3.14
C GLY A 113 -8.95 -3.27 -1.86
N ILE A 114 -7.67 -2.89 -1.92
CA ILE A 114 -6.86 -2.53 -0.75
C ILE A 114 -7.15 -1.07 -0.36
N PRO A 115 -7.65 -0.80 0.85
CA PRO A 115 -8.00 0.56 1.28
C PRO A 115 -6.84 1.39 1.83
N PHE A 116 -5.70 0.79 2.18
CA PHE A 116 -4.61 1.46 2.89
C PHE A 116 -3.26 1.11 2.29
N VAL A 117 -2.49 2.12 1.88
CA VAL A 117 -1.12 1.97 1.34
C VAL A 117 -0.11 2.75 2.17
N ILE A 118 0.96 2.08 2.58
CA ILE A 118 2.11 2.66 3.28
C ILE A 118 3.35 2.52 2.39
N ALA A 119 4.00 3.64 2.07
CA ALA A 119 5.23 3.66 1.30
C ALA A 119 6.40 4.22 2.14
N VAL A 120 7.55 3.54 2.09
CA VAL A 120 8.79 4.05 2.67
C VAL A 120 9.26 5.33 1.95
N GLY A 121 9.06 5.38 0.64
CA GLY A 121 9.42 6.54 -0.19
C GLY A 121 8.27 7.53 -0.41
N ALA A 122 8.55 8.54 -1.24
CA ALA A 122 7.58 9.55 -1.64
C ALA A 122 6.46 8.98 -2.55
N PRO A 123 5.21 9.44 -2.42
CA PRO A 123 4.19 9.25 -3.44
C PRO A 123 4.34 10.25 -4.59
N SER A 124 3.88 9.90 -5.79
CA SER A 124 3.69 10.88 -6.87
C SER A 124 2.36 11.62 -6.71
N SER A 125 2.24 12.83 -7.28
CA SER A 125 0.98 13.60 -7.26
C SER A 125 -0.20 12.80 -7.83
N LEU A 126 0.04 11.99 -8.86
CA LEU A 126 -0.99 11.15 -9.45
C LEU A 126 -1.38 9.96 -8.55
N ALA A 127 -0.46 9.45 -7.72
CA ALA A 127 -0.79 8.45 -6.71
C ALA A 127 -1.69 9.05 -5.62
N VAL A 128 -1.42 10.29 -5.19
CA VAL A 128 -2.27 11.03 -4.27
C VAL A 128 -3.67 11.23 -4.85
N ALA A 129 -3.77 11.65 -6.11
CA ALA A 129 -5.05 11.83 -6.79
C ALA A 129 -5.89 10.53 -6.87
N ILE A 130 -5.27 9.36 -7.11
CA ILE A 130 -5.99 8.08 -7.01
C ILE A 130 -6.49 7.87 -5.59
N ALA A 131 -5.62 8.04 -4.60
CA ALA A 131 -5.99 7.74 -3.22
C ALA A 131 -7.18 8.61 -2.77
N GLU A 132 -7.21 9.88 -3.13
CA GLU A 132 -8.34 10.78 -2.89
C GLU A 132 -9.60 10.34 -3.65
N GLU A 133 -9.48 10.10 -4.96
CA GLU A 133 -10.60 9.73 -5.83
C GLU A 133 -11.30 8.44 -5.37
N PHE A 134 -10.53 7.43 -4.98
CA PHE A 134 -11.05 6.12 -4.60
C PHE A 134 -11.17 5.94 -3.08
N GLY A 135 -11.02 7.02 -2.31
CA GLY A 135 -11.20 7.00 -0.85
C GLY A 135 -10.22 6.07 -0.13
N MET A 136 -9.00 5.92 -0.64
CA MET A 136 -7.92 5.14 -0.02
C MET A 136 -7.13 6.00 0.97
N THR A 137 -6.45 5.34 1.90
CA THR A 137 -5.44 5.97 2.76
C THR A 137 -4.07 5.80 2.15
N LEU A 138 -3.34 6.90 2.00
CA LEU A 138 -1.98 6.89 1.48
C LEU A 138 -1.03 7.56 2.46
N VAL A 139 -0.07 6.77 2.94
CA VAL A 139 1.02 7.22 3.77
C VAL A 139 2.33 7.10 2.99
N GLY A 140 3.15 8.14 3.04
CA GLY A 140 4.48 8.17 2.41
C GLY A 140 5.55 8.58 3.41
N PHE A 141 6.82 8.38 3.03
CA PHE A 141 7.97 8.65 3.90
C PHE A 141 7.88 7.94 5.26
N ALA A 142 7.26 6.76 5.31
CA ALA A 142 7.16 5.97 6.53
C ALA A 142 8.51 5.32 6.86
N ARG A 143 9.27 5.93 7.79
CA ARG A 143 10.60 5.46 8.19
C ARG A 143 10.96 5.94 9.59
N GLY A 144 11.49 5.04 10.42
CA GLY A 144 11.69 5.33 11.83
C GLY A 144 10.35 5.72 12.45
N ASP A 145 10.33 6.75 13.29
CA ASP A 145 9.11 7.20 13.98
C ASP A 145 8.34 8.30 13.23
N ARG A 146 8.51 8.41 11.90
CA ARG A 146 7.89 9.47 11.10
C ARG A 146 7.18 8.91 9.87
N PHE A 147 6.12 9.61 9.47
CA PHE A 147 5.38 9.39 8.23
C PHE A 147 4.59 10.65 7.86
N ASN A 148 4.19 10.75 6.59
CA ASN A 148 3.30 11.80 6.09
C ASN A 148 2.01 11.19 5.58
N ILE A 149 0.88 11.81 5.92
CA ILE A 149 -0.45 11.43 5.43
C ILE A 149 -0.75 12.25 4.18
N TYR A 150 -1.02 11.57 3.06
CA TYR A 150 -1.34 12.21 1.78
C TYR A 150 -2.83 12.11 1.42
N ALA A 151 -3.53 11.09 1.90
CA ALA A 151 -4.97 10.90 1.70
C ALA A 151 -5.54 9.98 2.80
N GLY A 152 -6.85 10.04 3.03
CA GLY A 152 -7.58 9.09 3.90
C GLY A 152 -7.23 9.16 5.39
N ARG A 153 -7.04 10.38 5.93
CA ARG A 153 -6.68 10.61 7.35
C ARG A 153 -7.67 9.97 8.33
N ASP A 154 -8.92 9.81 7.93
CA ASP A 154 -10.01 9.20 8.71
C ASP A 154 -9.74 7.76 9.15
N ARG A 155 -8.85 7.02 8.46
CA ARG A 155 -8.45 5.67 8.87
C ARG A 155 -7.26 5.62 9.84
N ILE A 156 -6.74 6.79 10.24
CA ILE A 156 -5.63 6.88 11.18
C ILE A 156 -6.16 7.43 12.50
N VAL A 157 -6.28 6.55 13.49
CA VAL A 157 -6.86 6.84 14.80
C VAL A 157 -5.79 7.29 15.79
N ASN A 158 -6.15 8.03 16.83
CA ASN A 158 -5.22 8.45 17.90
C ASN A 158 -4.02 9.27 17.39
N LEU A 159 -4.20 10.08 16.33
CA LEU A 159 -3.20 11.08 15.94
C LEU A 159 -3.07 12.12 17.06
N ALA A 160 -1.85 12.28 17.59
CA ALA A 160 -1.54 13.44 18.40
C ALA A 160 -1.73 14.71 17.53
N GLY A 161 -2.44 15.70 18.09
CA GLY A 161 -2.64 17.01 17.47
C GLY A 161 -1.35 17.83 17.44
#